data_AF-A0A261C745-F1
#
_entry.id   AF-A0A261C745-F1
#
_cell.length_a   1.000
_cell.length_b   1.000
_cell.length_c   1.000
_cell.angle_alpha   90.00
_cell.angle_beta   90.00
_cell.angle_gamma   90.00
#
_symmetry.space_group_name_H-M   'P 1'
#
loop_
_entity.id
_entity.type
_entity.pdbx_description
1 polymer ?
#
loop_
_entity_poly.entity_id
_entity_poly.type
_entity_poly.pdbx_seq_one_letter_code
_entity_poly.pdbx_strand_id
1 'polypeptide(L)'
;MHELKYDPNLEKEARQIKSCDDWKHGSNYRVHDFYKEEESNAIWQDFVKSSANTSSELFQEFYYPLHTAVISCNLTTSCTFSPLTTGTKYLFEAKEIILYGYRGTIALSDFQSGPPGSKCPRGHTEKGLCIAPPRYVMEEKNPSVEGSGSKKEAETGNEETKKAAIAEKTSLVYFSVALMILLNRI
;
A
#
# COMPACT_ATOMS: atom_id res chain seq x y z
N MET A 1 -2.96 -17.60 -6.65
CA MET A 1 -3.18 -17.29 -5.23
C MET A 1 -1.91 -17.64 -4.47
N HIS A 2 -1.28 -16.69 -3.79
CA HIS A 2 -0.12 -17.00 -2.95
C HIS A 2 -0.54 -17.47 -1.55
N GLU A 3 0.35 -18.21 -0.91
CA GLU A 3 0.25 -18.48 0.52
C GLU A 3 0.51 -17.19 1.30
N LEU A 4 -0.39 -16.85 2.23
CA LEU A 4 -0.23 -15.71 3.12
C LEU A 4 0.65 -16.07 4.32
N LYS A 5 1.57 -15.17 4.68
CA LYS A 5 2.46 -15.32 5.84
C LYS A 5 2.44 -14.08 6.72
N TYR A 6 2.80 -14.24 7.98
CA TYR A 6 3.08 -13.09 8.84
C TYR A 6 4.28 -12.29 8.28
N ASP A 7 4.15 -10.96 8.25
CA ASP A 7 5.25 -10.04 7.92
C ASP A 7 5.43 -8.99 9.03
N PRO A 8 6.60 -8.95 9.71
CA PRO A 8 6.86 -7.97 10.76
C PRO A 8 6.91 -6.52 10.26
N ASN A 9 7.14 -6.26 8.96
CA ASN A 9 7.09 -4.88 8.48
C ASN A 9 5.65 -4.42 8.23
N LEU A 10 4.77 -5.32 7.78
CA LEU A 10 3.34 -5.03 7.74
C LEU A 10 2.77 -4.71 9.14
N GLU A 11 3.30 -5.35 10.19
CA GLU A 11 3.00 -4.96 11.57
C GLU A 11 3.45 -3.52 11.89
N LYS A 12 4.63 -3.09 11.40
CA LYS A 12 5.08 -1.70 11.58
C LYS A 12 4.16 -0.71 10.87
N GLU A 13 3.66 -1.04 9.68
CA GLU A 13 2.65 -0.26 8.97
C GLU A 13 1.35 -0.17 9.77
N ALA A 14 0.85 -1.30 10.27
CA ALA A 14 -0.35 -1.35 11.10
C ALA A 14 -0.24 -0.47 12.36
N ARG A 15 0.94 -0.40 12.98
CA ARG A 15 1.21 0.47 14.14
C ARG A 15 1.17 1.97 13.83
N GLN A 16 1.27 2.37 12.56
CA GLN A 16 1.11 3.79 12.18
C GLN A 16 -0.35 4.23 12.11
N ILE A 17 -1.29 3.28 12.10
CA ILE A 17 -2.73 3.55 12.03
C ILE A 17 -3.22 3.86 13.45
N LYS A 18 -3.43 5.15 13.74
CA LYS A 18 -3.75 5.64 15.09
C LYS A 18 -5.20 6.10 15.21
N SER A 19 -5.82 6.45 14.08
CA SER A 19 -7.22 6.87 14.01
C SER A 19 -7.92 6.26 12.79
N CYS A 20 -9.22 6.47 12.69
CA CYS A 20 -10.02 6.01 11.55
C CYS A 20 -9.69 6.77 10.26
N ASP A 21 -9.12 7.97 10.37
CA ASP A 21 -8.62 8.73 9.20
C ASP A 21 -7.38 8.08 8.58
N ASP A 22 -6.68 7.24 9.35
CA ASP A 22 -5.55 6.44 8.88
C ASP A 22 -5.97 5.10 8.26
N TRP A 23 -7.26 4.74 8.32
CA TRP A 23 -7.80 3.49 7.75
C TRP A 23 -7.87 3.58 6.23
N LYS A 24 -6.73 3.38 5.57
CA LYS A 24 -6.57 3.46 4.12
C LYS A 24 -5.51 2.50 3.61
N HIS A 25 -5.62 2.12 2.35
CA HIS A 25 -4.56 1.38 1.67
C HIS A 25 -3.25 2.19 1.67
N GLY A 26 -2.13 1.50 1.90
CA GLY A 26 -0.79 2.03 1.71
C GLY A 26 -0.26 1.75 0.31
N SER A 27 1.00 2.08 0.06
CA SER A 27 1.68 1.73 -1.20
C SER A 27 1.97 0.22 -1.30
N ASN A 28 2.22 -0.42 -0.15
CA ASN A 28 2.65 -1.80 0.01
C ASN A 28 1.63 -2.65 0.78
N TYR A 29 0.44 -2.13 1.10
CA TYR A 29 -0.58 -2.89 1.79
C TYR A 29 -1.99 -2.41 1.48
N ARG A 30 -2.97 -3.27 1.69
CA ARG A 30 -4.39 -2.96 1.68
C ARG A 30 -4.98 -3.26 3.04
N VAL A 31 -5.98 -2.47 3.43
CA VAL A 31 -6.75 -2.68 4.66
C VAL A 31 -7.90 -3.60 4.30
N HIS A 32 -8.25 -4.51 5.20
CA HIS A 32 -9.45 -5.32 5.09
C HIS A 32 -10.67 -4.44 5.31
N ASP A 33 -11.55 -4.40 4.31
CA ASP A 33 -12.88 -3.81 4.38
C ASP A 33 -12.89 -2.29 4.67
N PHE A 34 -14.07 -1.70 4.50
CA PHE A 34 -14.44 -0.30 4.81
C PHE A 34 -13.68 0.81 4.07
N TYR A 35 -12.68 0.49 3.24
CA TYR A 35 -11.95 1.46 2.43
C TYR A 35 -11.97 1.06 0.95
N LYS A 36 -12.57 1.90 0.10
CA LYS A 36 -12.64 1.69 -1.36
C LYS A 36 -13.15 0.29 -1.76
N GLU A 37 -14.08 -0.27 -0.98
CA GLU A 37 -14.67 -1.59 -1.26
C GLU A 37 -15.40 -1.60 -2.60
N GLU A 38 -16.12 -0.52 -2.94
CA GLU A 38 -16.84 -0.39 -4.22
C GLU A 38 -15.89 -0.48 -5.42
N GLU A 39 -14.72 0.17 -5.36
CA GLU A 39 -13.69 0.11 -6.41
C GLU A 39 -13.17 -1.33 -6.58
N SER A 40 -12.91 -2.00 -5.47
CA SER A 40 -12.36 -3.38 -5.45
C SER A 40 -13.41 -4.39 -5.91
N ASN A 41 -14.66 -4.21 -5.49
CA ASN A 41 -15.82 -4.98 -5.92
C ASN A 41 -16.06 -4.84 -7.41
N ALA A 42 -15.97 -3.64 -7.99
CA ALA A 42 -16.16 -3.44 -9.43
C ALA A 42 -15.15 -4.27 -10.24
N ILE A 43 -13.87 -4.24 -9.86
CA ILE A 43 -12.81 -5.02 -10.52
C ILE A 43 -13.06 -6.53 -10.38
N TRP A 44 -13.41 -6.99 -9.18
CA TRP A 44 -13.72 -8.38 -8.92
C TRP A 44 -14.93 -8.87 -9.73
N GLN A 45 -15.98 -8.06 -9.80
CA GLN A 45 -17.18 -8.38 -10.57
C GLN A 45 -16.89 -8.51 -12.06
N ASP A 46 -16.02 -7.66 -12.61
CA ASP A 46 -15.60 -7.79 -14.01
C ASP A 46 -14.79 -9.08 -14.26
N PHE A 47 -13.95 -9.50 -13.30
CA PHE A 47 -13.30 -10.81 -13.36
C PHE A 47 -14.32 -11.96 -13.29
N VAL A 48 -15.21 -11.97 -12.30
CA VAL A 48 -16.19 -13.05 -12.09
C VAL A 48 -17.14 -13.20 -13.28
N LYS A 49 -17.65 -12.10 -13.85
CA LYS A 49 -18.50 -12.12 -15.06
C LYS A 49 -17.83 -12.81 -16.25
N SER A 50 -16.51 -12.67 -16.37
CA SER A 50 -15.74 -13.31 -17.44
C SER A 50 -15.44 -14.79 -17.17
N SER A 51 -15.71 -15.26 -15.97
CA SER A 51 -15.43 -16.62 -15.52
C SER A 51 -16.64 -17.56 -15.69
N ALA A 52 -16.39 -18.87 -15.73
CA ALA A 52 -17.46 -19.87 -15.81
C ALA A 52 -18.33 -19.96 -14.54
N ASN A 53 -17.90 -19.34 -13.42
CA ASN A 53 -18.62 -19.34 -12.17
C ASN A 53 -19.24 -17.95 -11.93
N THR A 54 -20.54 -17.82 -12.15
CA THR A 54 -21.28 -16.54 -12.04
C THR A 54 -21.75 -16.24 -10.61
N SER A 55 -21.27 -16.99 -9.62
CA SER A 55 -21.51 -16.73 -8.20
C SER A 55 -20.91 -15.36 -7.81
N SER A 56 -21.78 -14.36 -7.71
CA SER A 56 -21.45 -12.97 -7.37
C SER A 56 -21.29 -12.81 -5.85
N GLU A 57 -20.25 -13.42 -5.27
CA GLU A 57 -19.81 -12.98 -3.94
C GLU A 57 -19.17 -11.60 -4.05
N LEU A 58 -19.38 -10.77 -3.02
CA LEU A 58 -18.62 -9.54 -2.86
C LEU A 58 -17.14 -9.89 -2.72
N PHE A 59 -16.30 -9.01 -3.24
CA PHE A 59 -14.87 -9.10 -3.08
C PHE A 59 -14.50 -9.09 -1.59
N GLN A 60 -13.50 -9.88 -1.27
CA GLN A 60 -12.86 -9.92 0.03
C GLN A 60 -11.36 -9.85 -0.20
N GLU A 61 -10.62 -9.12 0.63
CA GLU A 61 -9.18 -8.91 0.40
C GLU A 61 -8.39 -10.23 0.35
N PHE A 62 -8.78 -11.25 1.11
CA PHE A 62 -8.13 -12.57 1.06
C PHE A 62 -8.34 -13.31 -0.28
N TYR A 63 -9.22 -12.83 -1.17
CA TYR A 63 -9.34 -13.34 -2.54
C TYR A 63 -8.33 -12.70 -3.51
N TYR A 64 -7.57 -11.67 -3.11
CA TYR A 64 -6.60 -11.05 -4.01
C TYR A 64 -5.35 -11.94 -4.19
N PRO A 65 -5.08 -12.45 -5.40
CA PRO A 65 -4.07 -13.50 -5.59
C PRO A 65 -2.62 -13.06 -5.39
N LEU A 66 -2.35 -11.76 -5.39
CA LEU A 66 -1.01 -11.20 -5.23
C LEU A 66 -0.68 -10.82 -3.79
N HIS A 67 -1.62 -10.93 -2.85
CA HIS A 67 -1.27 -10.87 -1.44
C HIS A 67 -0.44 -12.08 -1.04
N THR A 68 0.65 -11.84 -0.32
CA THR A 68 1.60 -12.83 0.19
C THR A 68 1.79 -12.72 1.70
N ALA A 69 1.26 -11.65 2.30
CA ALA A 69 1.38 -11.40 3.73
C ALA A 69 0.05 -10.91 4.33
N VAL A 70 -0.15 -11.20 5.61
CA VAL A 70 -1.30 -10.75 6.40
C VAL A 70 -0.88 -10.47 7.84
N ILE A 71 -1.49 -9.46 8.45
CA ILE A 71 -1.41 -9.16 9.88
C ILE A 71 -2.79 -8.78 10.40
N SER A 72 -3.12 -9.16 11.63
CA SER A 72 -4.22 -8.57 12.39
C SER A 72 -3.66 -7.91 13.64
N CYS A 73 -4.09 -6.67 13.90
CA CYS A 73 -3.67 -5.88 15.03
C CYS A 73 -4.89 -5.28 15.73
N ASN A 74 -4.91 -5.31 17.07
CA ASN A 74 -5.90 -4.56 17.83
C ASN A 74 -5.66 -3.06 17.67
N LEU A 75 -6.74 -2.32 17.48
CA LEU A 75 -6.70 -0.86 17.51
C LEU A 75 -6.60 -0.37 18.95
N THR A 76 -5.93 0.76 19.13
CA THR A 76 -5.93 1.46 20.44
C THR A 76 -7.27 2.18 20.68
N THR A 77 -7.93 2.61 19.60
CA THR A 77 -9.24 3.27 19.60
C THR A 77 -10.11 2.60 18.54
N SER A 78 -11.34 2.23 18.88
CA SER A 78 -12.24 1.62 17.91
C SER A 78 -12.67 2.59 16.81
N CYS A 79 -12.93 2.04 15.63
CA CYS A 79 -13.41 2.78 14.48
C CYS A 79 -14.83 2.41 14.12
N THR A 80 -15.62 3.42 13.76
CA THR A 80 -17.03 3.25 13.47
C THR A 80 -17.30 3.54 12.00
N PHE A 81 -17.76 2.53 11.27
CA PHE A 81 -18.04 2.62 9.84
C PHE A 81 -19.54 2.47 9.58
N SER A 82 -20.03 3.18 8.57
CA SER A 82 -21.36 2.92 8.03
C SER A 82 -21.21 1.93 6.86
N PRO A 83 -21.98 0.83 6.82
CA PRO A 83 -21.97 -0.07 5.67
C PRO A 83 -22.44 0.70 4.44
N LEU A 84 -21.65 0.62 3.37
CA LEU A 84 -21.90 1.34 2.11
C LEU A 84 -23.13 0.79 1.36
N THR A 85 -23.50 -0.46 1.61
CA THR A 85 -24.40 -1.26 0.74
C THR A 85 -25.85 -1.32 1.20
N THR A 86 -26.17 -0.85 2.40
CA THR A 86 -27.52 -0.92 2.95
C THR A 86 -27.88 0.44 3.53
N GLY A 87 -28.93 1.10 3.02
CA GLY A 87 -29.47 2.36 3.56
C GLY A 87 -29.96 2.29 5.02
N THR A 88 -29.55 1.27 5.76
CA THR A 88 -29.74 1.09 7.18
C THR A 88 -28.63 1.79 7.97
N LYS A 89 -29.02 2.57 8.98
CA LYS A 89 -28.14 3.32 9.90
C LYS A 89 -27.41 2.43 10.92
N TYR A 90 -27.05 1.19 10.56
CA TYR A 90 -26.28 0.34 11.47
C TYR A 90 -24.81 0.72 11.36
N LEU A 91 -24.24 1.20 12.45
CA LEU A 91 -22.81 1.49 12.52
C LEU A 91 -22.07 0.22 12.93
N PHE A 92 -21.03 -0.15 12.18
CA PHE A 92 -20.12 -1.23 12.50
C PHE A 92 -18.94 -0.70 13.31
N GLU A 93 -18.67 -1.29 14.47
CA GLU A 93 -17.51 -0.95 15.29
C GLU A 93 -16.37 -1.95 15.03
N ALA A 94 -15.29 -1.48 14.39
CA ALA A 94 -14.05 -2.21 14.24
C ALA A 94 -13.13 -1.97 15.44
N LYS A 95 -12.65 -3.06 16.05
CA LYS A 95 -11.68 -3.05 17.17
C LYS A 95 -10.32 -3.60 16.78
N GLU A 96 -10.24 -4.20 15.61
CA GLU A 96 -9.03 -4.72 15.00
C GLU A 96 -8.91 -4.17 13.59
N ILE A 97 -7.69 -4.18 13.08
CA ILE A 97 -7.37 -3.91 11.68
C ILE A 97 -6.62 -5.10 11.12
N ILE A 98 -7.03 -5.53 9.92
CA ILE A 98 -6.33 -6.56 9.17
C ILE A 98 -5.71 -5.89 7.95
N LEU A 99 -4.39 -6.06 7.77
CA LEU A 99 -3.70 -5.61 6.57
C LEU A 99 -3.24 -6.80 5.74
N TYR A 100 -3.28 -6.65 4.43
CA TYR A 100 -2.73 -7.60 3.47
C TYR A 100 -1.65 -6.94 2.61
N GLY A 101 -0.50 -7.60 2.46
CA GLY A 101 0.68 -7.09 1.72
C GLY A 101 1.10 -8.03 0.59
N TYR A 102 1.95 -7.63 -0.36
CA TYR A 102 2.71 -6.37 -0.44
C TYR A 102 2.17 -5.38 -1.48
N ARG A 103 0.95 -5.59 -1.98
CA ARG A 103 0.36 -4.76 -3.04
C ARG A 103 -0.67 -3.82 -2.41
N GLY A 104 -0.49 -2.50 -2.63
CA GLY A 104 -1.48 -1.49 -2.25
C GLY A 104 -2.62 -1.29 -3.25
N THR A 105 -2.40 -1.71 -4.49
CA THR A 105 -3.34 -1.56 -5.61
C THR A 105 -3.82 -2.91 -6.11
N ILE A 106 -4.98 -2.90 -6.76
CA ILE A 106 -5.66 -4.05 -7.35
C ILE A 106 -5.95 -3.72 -8.83
N ALA A 107 -5.76 -4.69 -9.71
CA ALA A 107 -6.08 -4.59 -11.13
C ALA A 107 -6.74 -5.88 -11.64
N LEU A 108 -7.56 -5.77 -12.68
CA LEU A 108 -8.24 -6.91 -13.30
C LEU A 108 -7.23 -7.97 -13.79
N SER A 109 -6.08 -7.54 -14.33
CA SER A 109 -5.01 -8.41 -14.82
C SER A 109 -4.32 -9.25 -13.75
N ASP A 110 -4.52 -8.92 -12.47
CA ASP A 110 -3.95 -9.69 -11.36
C ASP A 110 -4.67 -11.02 -11.15
N PHE A 111 -5.91 -11.12 -11.63
CA PHE A 111 -6.75 -12.30 -11.51
C PHE A 111 -6.61 -13.21 -12.72
N GLN A 112 -6.54 -14.52 -12.46
CA GLN A 112 -6.44 -15.56 -13.48
C GLN A 112 -7.22 -16.79 -13.03
N SER A 113 -7.94 -17.41 -13.96
CA SER A 113 -8.60 -18.70 -13.75
C SER A 113 -7.68 -19.85 -14.16
N GLY A 114 -7.82 -21.00 -13.50
CA GLY A 114 -7.10 -22.22 -13.83
C GLY A 114 -7.01 -23.17 -12.64
N PRO A 115 -6.42 -24.37 -12.82
CA PRO A 115 -6.16 -25.27 -11.71
C PRO A 115 -5.29 -24.60 -10.65
N PRO A 116 -5.51 -24.88 -9.35
CA PRO A 116 -4.65 -24.40 -8.27
C PRO A 116 -3.17 -24.69 -8.56
N GLY A 117 -2.28 -23.76 -8.24
CA GLY A 117 -0.84 -23.97 -8.43
C GLY A 117 -0.31 -23.84 -9.86
N SER A 118 -1.15 -23.97 -10.90
CA SER A 118 -0.73 -24.15 -12.30
C SER A 118 0.07 -23.00 -12.92
N LYS A 119 -0.01 -21.80 -12.34
CA LYS A 119 0.68 -20.59 -12.80
C LYS A 119 1.66 -20.02 -11.76
N CYS A 120 2.02 -20.80 -10.74
CA CYS A 120 2.93 -20.33 -9.70
C CYS A 120 4.39 -20.28 -10.20
N PRO A 121 5.04 -19.11 -10.23
CA PRO A 121 6.37 -18.96 -10.81
C PRO A 121 7.49 -19.63 -10.00
N ARG A 122 7.24 -19.95 -8.72
CA ARG A 122 8.21 -20.53 -7.79
C ARG A 122 7.72 -21.84 -7.18
N GLY A 123 6.82 -22.53 -7.87
CA GLY A 123 6.12 -23.70 -7.34
C GLY A 123 5.02 -23.33 -6.35
N HIS A 124 4.37 -24.36 -5.82
CA HIS A 124 3.23 -24.23 -4.92
C HIS A 124 3.32 -25.22 -3.76
N THR A 125 2.59 -24.93 -2.68
CA THR A 125 2.42 -25.85 -1.55
C THR A 125 1.54 -27.04 -1.95
N GLU A 126 1.43 -28.04 -1.06
CA GLU A 126 0.52 -29.19 -1.23
C GLU A 126 -0.94 -28.77 -1.40
N LYS A 127 -1.32 -27.59 -0.87
CA LYS A 127 -2.66 -27.00 -1.00
C LYS A 127 -2.84 -26.20 -2.31
N GLY A 128 -1.85 -26.18 -3.19
CA GLY A 128 -1.92 -25.47 -4.48
C GLY A 128 -1.73 -23.95 -4.36
N LEU A 129 -1.22 -23.44 -3.24
CA LEU A 129 -0.92 -22.02 -3.04
C LEU A 129 0.49 -21.67 -3.50
N CYS A 130 0.66 -20.58 -4.24
CA CYS A 130 1.95 -20.15 -4.74
C CYS A 130 2.90 -19.77 -3.61
N ILE A 131 4.16 -20.21 -3.71
CA ILE A 131 5.22 -19.79 -2.79
C ILE A 131 5.61 -18.35 -3.15
N ALA A 132 5.45 -17.44 -2.19
CA ALA A 132 5.81 -16.03 -2.36
C ALA A 132 7.30 -15.87 -2.71
N PRO A 133 7.65 -14.89 -3.57
CA PRO A 133 9.04 -14.52 -3.78
C PRO A 133 9.64 -13.90 -2.49
N PRO A 134 10.98 -13.89 -2.36
CA PRO A 134 11.64 -13.17 -1.29
C PRO A 134 11.27 -11.68 -1.30
N ARG A 135 11.26 -11.06 -0.12
CA ARG A 135 10.82 -9.67 0.08
C ARG A 135 11.50 -8.66 -0.85
N TYR A 136 12.82 -8.70 -0.95
CA TYR A 136 13.58 -7.75 -1.77
C TYR A 136 13.13 -7.74 -3.24
N VAL A 137 12.69 -8.90 -3.78
CA VAL A 137 12.17 -9.02 -5.15
C VAL A 137 10.80 -8.35 -5.29
N MET A 138 10.00 -8.34 -4.22
CA MET A 138 8.67 -7.71 -4.21
C MET A 138 8.79 -6.20 -4.12
N GLU A 139 9.75 -5.70 -3.33
CA GLU A 139 10.02 -4.27 -3.17
C GLU A 139 10.53 -3.64 -4.48
N GLU A 140 11.37 -4.34 -5.26
CA GLU A 140 11.82 -3.87 -6.58
C GLU A 140 10.70 -3.76 -7.63
N LYS A 141 9.67 -4.62 -7.53
CA LYS A 141 8.59 -4.71 -8.53
C LYS A 141 7.36 -3.86 -8.20
N ASN A 142 7.28 -3.36 -6.99
CA ASN A 142 6.28 -2.38 -6.63
C ASN A 142 6.88 -1.00 -6.89
N PRO A 143 6.38 -0.22 -7.86
CA PRO A 143 6.80 1.16 -7.99
C PRO A 143 6.33 1.91 -6.74
N SER A 144 7.19 1.98 -5.72
CA SER A 144 7.07 2.99 -4.70
C SER A 144 7.21 4.34 -5.40
N VAL A 145 6.23 5.22 -5.20
CA VAL A 145 6.42 6.64 -5.45
C VAL A 145 7.42 7.12 -4.40
N GLU A 146 8.71 6.98 -4.68
CA GLU A 146 9.76 7.57 -3.86
C GLU A 146 9.89 9.06 -4.16
N GLY A 147 9.65 9.86 -3.14
CA GLY A 147 9.85 11.29 -3.14
C GLY A 147 9.92 11.85 -1.73
N SER A 148 10.87 11.39 -0.91
CA SER A 148 11.73 12.26 -0.07
C SER A 148 12.57 11.46 0.94
N GLY A 149 13.88 11.69 0.88
CA GLY A 149 14.71 11.85 2.07
C GLY A 149 15.36 10.61 2.68
N SER A 150 16.51 10.21 2.15
CA SER A 150 17.66 9.94 3.02
C SER A 150 18.98 10.14 2.28
N LYS A 151 19.69 11.18 2.72
CA LYS A 151 21.12 11.37 2.45
C LYS A 151 21.85 10.13 2.94
N LYS A 152 22.62 9.51 2.05
CA LYS A 152 23.69 8.60 2.46
C LYS A 152 24.83 9.45 3.00
N GLU A 153 25.03 9.44 4.32
CA GLU A 153 26.34 9.72 4.89
C GLU A 153 27.25 8.54 4.56
N ALA A 154 28.37 8.83 3.91
CA ALA A 154 29.48 7.91 3.74
C ALA A 154 30.68 8.50 4.48
N GLU A 155 31.16 7.77 5.49
CA GLU A 155 32.40 8.06 6.20
C GLU A 155 33.63 7.80 5.31
N THR A 156 34.42 8.87 5.18
CA THR A 156 35.90 8.97 5.22
C THR A 156 36.79 7.82 4.76
N GLY A 157 37.68 8.16 3.81
CA GLY A 157 38.91 7.43 3.49
C GLY A 157 39.82 8.21 2.51
N ASN A 158 40.63 9.11 3.09
CA ASN A 158 41.94 9.69 2.69
C ASN A 158 42.39 9.79 1.21
N GLU A 159 42.85 11.00 0.80
CA GLU A 159 44.25 11.33 0.44
C GLU A 159 44.40 12.49 -0.59
N GLU A 160 44.92 13.60 -0.06
CA GLU A 160 45.85 14.63 -0.57
C GLU A 160 45.75 15.33 -1.96
N THR A 161 45.69 16.67 -1.84
CA THR A 161 46.30 17.76 -2.64
C THR A 161 45.87 18.03 -4.09
N LYS A 162 45.26 19.20 -4.29
CA LYS A 162 45.90 20.36 -4.96
C LYS A 162 45.12 21.66 -4.70
N LYS A 163 45.83 22.69 -4.22
CA LYS A 163 45.37 24.08 -4.07
C LYS A 163 45.59 24.86 -5.37
N ALA A 164 44.60 25.68 -5.74
CA ALA A 164 44.63 26.96 -6.48
C ALA A 164 43.25 27.08 -7.17
N ALA A 165 42.52 28.20 -7.22
CA ALA A 165 42.79 29.58 -6.87
C ALA A 165 41.45 30.27 -6.53
N ILE A 166 41.59 31.43 -5.88
CA ILE A 166 40.55 32.36 -5.48
C ILE A 166 39.91 33.01 -6.71
N ALA A 167 38.58 33.13 -6.75
CA ALA A 167 37.89 34.23 -7.41
C ALA A 167 36.48 34.41 -6.84
N GLU A 168 36.20 35.65 -6.45
CA GLU A 168 34.96 36.19 -5.89
C GLU A 168 33.71 35.90 -6.74
N LYS A 169 32.57 35.72 -6.07
CA LYS A 169 31.42 36.65 -6.20
C LYS A 169 30.36 36.37 -5.14
N THR A 170 30.32 37.25 -4.15
CA THR A 170 29.14 37.55 -3.34
C THR A 170 28.02 38.12 -4.21
N SER A 171 26.81 37.61 -4.09
CA SER A 171 25.60 38.39 -4.32
C SER A 171 24.52 37.96 -3.33
N LEU A 172 24.34 38.80 -2.31
CA LEU A 172 23.19 38.86 -1.43
C LEU A 172 21.97 39.31 -2.23
N VAL A 173 20.85 38.58 -2.14
CA VAL A 173 19.52 39.21 -2.20
C VAL A 173 18.64 38.60 -1.13
N TYR A 174 18.46 39.39 -0.07
CA TYR A 174 17.49 39.21 1.00
C TYR A 174 16.07 39.61 0.51
N PHE A 175 15.06 38.90 1.02
CA PHE A 175 13.74 39.38 1.47
C PHE A 175 12.96 40.43 0.64
N SER A 176 11.79 40.02 0.16
CA SER A 176 10.55 40.84 0.18
C SER A 176 9.34 39.90 -0.06
N VAL A 177 8.70 39.41 1.00
CA VAL A 177 7.51 39.99 1.66
C VAL A 177 6.21 39.85 0.84
N ALA A 178 5.32 39.03 1.42
CA ALA A 178 3.88 39.15 1.46
C ALA A 178 3.27 40.40 0.80
N LEU A 179 2.74 40.25 -0.41
CA LEU A 179 1.79 41.20 -1.00
C LEU A 179 0.86 40.51 -2.02
N MET A 180 0.27 39.37 -1.67
CA MET A 180 -0.81 38.75 -2.48
C MET A 180 -2.04 38.35 -1.65
N ILE A 181 -2.23 38.94 -0.46
CA ILE A 181 -3.43 38.72 0.38
C ILE A 181 -4.40 39.92 0.36
N LEU A 182 -4.10 41.00 -0.38
CA LEU A 182 -4.91 42.23 -0.35
C LEU A 182 -5.66 42.60 -1.64
N LEU A 183 -5.76 41.71 -2.63
CA LEU A 183 -6.47 42.01 -3.90
C LEU A 183 -7.63 41.08 -4.25
N ASN A 184 -8.13 40.26 -3.32
CA ASN A 184 -9.35 39.45 -3.53
C ASN A 184 -10.51 39.82 -2.58
N ARG A 185 -10.61 41.10 -2.22
CA ARG A 185 -11.84 41.72 -1.69
C ARG A 185 -12.03 43.09 -2.33
N ILE A 186 -12.50 43.08 -3.58
CA ILE A 186 -13.39 44.11 -4.14
C ILE A 186 -14.50 43.36 -4.84
#